data_AF-A0A5B8T5Y5-F1
#
_entry.id   AF-A0A5B8T5Y5-F1
#
_cell.length_a   1.000
_cell.length_b   1.000
_cell.length_c   1.000
_cell.angle_alpha   90.00
_cell.angle_beta   90.00
_cell.angle_gamma   90.00
#
_symmetry.space_group_name_H-M   'P 1'
#
loop_
_entity.id
_entity.type
_entity.pdbx_description
1 polymer ?
#
loop_
_entity_poly.entity_id
_entity_poly.type
_entity_poly.pdbx_seq_one_letter_code
_entity_poly.pdbx_strand_id
1 'polypeptide(L)'
;MIKVDFTMTDLQPMSLGYEEGQDVTPEVLKRAEKAYQYFHNKYLELVASGVDKELRDLLIFHDASLEDFVGRVRHVVKSGYYYDSMGVFSVYLEYNDTYAELRDYLNSRGSIDV
;
A
#
# COMPACT_ATOMS: atom_id res chain seq x y z
N MET A 1 25.22 10.79 -2.54
CA MET A 1 23.94 10.07 -2.50
C MET A 1 22.91 10.98 -1.87
N ILE A 2 21.72 11.08 -2.46
CA ILE A 2 20.59 11.72 -1.80
C ILE A 2 20.09 10.70 -0.78
N LYS A 3 20.16 11.08 0.50
CA LYS A 3 19.63 10.26 1.59
C LYS A 3 18.10 10.36 1.53
N VAL A 4 17.43 9.27 1.19
CA VAL A 4 15.96 9.23 1.13
C VAL A 4 15.49 8.52 2.41
N ASP A 5 15.09 9.32 3.39
CA ASP A 5 14.54 8.78 4.62
C ASP A 5 13.12 8.23 4.33
N PHE A 6 12.89 6.97 4.66
CA PHE A 6 11.58 6.33 4.70
C PHE A 6 11.33 5.80 6.09
N THR A 7 10.24 6.28 6.69
CA THR A 7 9.93 6.08 8.11
C THR A 7 8.49 5.64 8.30
N MET A 8 8.15 5.30 9.55
CA MET A 8 6.76 5.05 9.92
C MET A 8 5.82 6.23 9.65
N THR A 9 6.32 7.46 9.63
CA THR A 9 5.52 8.65 9.28
C THR A 9 5.10 8.66 7.82
N ASP A 10 5.97 8.14 6.94
CA ASP A 10 5.66 8.00 5.51
C ASP A 10 4.66 6.84 5.28
N LEU A 11 4.75 5.76 6.07
CA LEU A 11 3.87 4.59 5.94
C LEU A 11 2.49 4.79 6.60
N GLN A 12 2.36 5.57 7.67
CA GLN A 12 1.10 5.76 8.40
C GLN A 12 -0.11 6.22 7.56
N PRO A 13 0.02 7.22 6.66
CA PRO A 13 -1.08 7.67 5.80
C PRO A 13 -1.68 6.59 4.92
N MET A 14 -0.95 5.48 4.79
CA MET A 14 -1.28 4.38 3.92
C MET A 14 -2.10 3.33 4.62
N SER A 15 -2.32 3.38 5.93
CA SER A 15 -3.20 2.45 6.66
C SER A 15 -4.66 2.66 6.24
N LEU A 16 -5.11 1.94 5.22
CA LEU A 16 -6.39 2.20 4.56
C LEU A 16 -7.59 1.82 5.43
N GLY A 17 -7.54 0.70 6.14
CA GLY A 17 -8.67 0.19 6.92
C GLY A 17 -9.84 -0.23 6.02
N TYR A 18 -10.02 -1.54 5.87
CA TYR A 18 -11.16 -2.15 5.18
C TYR A 18 -11.55 -3.44 5.90
N GLU A 19 -12.84 -3.74 5.94
CA GLU A 19 -13.37 -4.87 6.71
C GLU A 19 -14.18 -5.83 5.82
N GLU A 20 -14.26 -7.09 6.24
CA GLU A 20 -15.12 -8.07 5.58
C GLU A 20 -16.57 -7.58 5.55
N GLY A 21 -17.19 -7.60 4.38
CA GLY A 21 -18.56 -7.14 4.20
C GLY A 21 -18.74 -5.62 4.14
N GLN A 22 -17.66 -4.82 4.21
CA GLN A 22 -17.74 -3.37 4.02
C GLN A 22 -18.16 -3.03 2.58
N ASP A 23 -19.08 -2.08 2.42
CA ASP A 23 -19.48 -1.57 1.10
C ASP A 23 -18.28 -0.98 0.33
N VAL A 24 -18.17 -1.34 -0.95
CA VAL A 24 -17.14 -0.81 -1.86
C VAL A 24 -17.66 0.47 -2.50
N THR A 25 -17.34 1.61 -1.87
CA THR A 25 -17.86 2.92 -2.28
C THR A 25 -16.83 3.78 -3.04
N PRO A 26 -17.26 4.87 -3.72
CA PRO A 26 -16.34 5.85 -4.30
C PRO A 26 -15.38 6.48 -3.28
N GLU A 27 -15.77 6.59 -2.01
CA GLU A 27 -14.91 7.09 -0.94
C GLU A 27 -13.77 6.10 -0.62
N VAL A 28 -14.07 4.79 -0.61
CA VAL A 28 -13.04 3.73 -0.47
C VAL A 28 -12.05 3.84 -1.63
N LEU A 29 -12.55 3.98 -2.86
CA LEU A 29 -11.71 4.17 -4.04
C LEU A 29 -10.81 5.40 -3.93
N LYS A 30 -11.38 6.56 -3.58
CA LYS A 30 -10.65 7.82 -3.46
C LYS A 30 -9.52 7.72 -2.43
N ARG A 31 -9.78 7.06 -1.30
CA ARG A 31 -8.77 6.83 -0.25
C ARG A 31 -7.65 5.91 -0.75
N ALA A 32 -8.01 4.81 -1.42
CA ALA A 32 -7.06 3.86 -1.98
C ALA A 32 -6.18 4.50 -3.07
N GLU A 33 -6.76 5.24 -4.00
CA GLU A 33 -6.02 5.94 -5.07
C GLU A 33 -5.05 6.97 -4.52
N LYS A 34 -5.45 7.72 -3.48
CA LYS A 34 -4.56 8.67 -2.81
C LYS A 34 -3.37 7.98 -2.15
N ALA A 35 -3.60 6.86 -1.47
CA ALA A 35 -2.53 6.08 -0.85
C ALA A 35 -1.57 5.50 -1.90
N TYR A 36 -2.10 4.92 -2.98
CA TYR A 36 -1.29 4.36 -4.06
C TYR A 36 -0.45 5.42 -4.75
N GLN A 37 -1.04 6.55 -5.13
CA GLN A 37 -0.27 7.63 -5.78
C GLN A 37 0.84 8.16 -4.89
N TYR A 38 0.58 8.30 -3.59
CA TYR A 38 1.60 8.70 -2.63
C TYR A 38 2.70 7.64 -2.53
N PHE A 39 2.34 6.36 -2.35
CA PHE A 39 3.33 5.29 -2.23
C PHE A 39 4.21 5.18 -3.45
N HIS A 40 3.58 5.10 -4.61
CA HIS A 40 4.23 4.69 -5.83
C HIS A 40 5.35 5.67 -6.19
N ASN A 41 5.10 6.96 -5.97
CA ASN A 41 6.14 7.99 -6.12
C ASN A 41 7.30 7.79 -5.13
N LYS A 42 6.99 7.55 -3.84
CA LYS A 42 8.02 7.31 -2.81
C LYS A 42 8.81 6.01 -3.08
N TYR A 43 8.13 4.95 -3.51
CA TYR A 43 8.71 3.69 -3.93
C TYR A 43 9.71 3.90 -5.08
N LEU A 44 9.33 4.62 -6.13
CA LEU A 44 10.22 4.92 -7.26
C LEU A 44 11.46 5.70 -6.81
N GLU A 45 11.30 6.67 -5.90
CA GLU A 45 12.41 7.44 -5.32
C GLU A 45 13.37 6.54 -4.52
N LEU A 46 12.84 5.64 -3.69
CA LEU A 46 13.60 4.72 -2.84
C LEU A 46 14.35 3.67 -3.67
N VAL A 47 13.71 3.08 -4.68
CA VAL A 47 14.38 2.13 -5.58
C VAL A 47 15.50 2.81 -6.36
N ALA A 48 15.27 4.05 -6.82
CA ALA A 48 16.29 4.83 -7.52
C ALA A 48 17.45 5.26 -6.62
N SER A 49 17.23 5.46 -5.31
CA SER A 49 18.29 5.81 -4.35
C SER A 49 19.22 4.63 -4.04
N GLY A 50 18.81 3.41 -4.39
CA GLY A 50 19.62 2.21 -4.21
C GLY A 50 19.47 1.56 -2.83
N VAL A 51 18.27 1.61 -2.25
CA VAL A 51 17.93 0.83 -1.05
C VAL A 51 18.41 -0.62 -1.15
N ASP A 52 18.74 -1.19 0.02
CA ASP A 52 19.19 -2.57 0.13
C ASP A 52 18.12 -3.54 -0.38
N LYS A 53 18.55 -4.77 -0.68
CA LYS A 53 17.70 -5.77 -1.32
C LYS A 53 16.47 -6.11 -0.47
N GLU A 54 16.63 -6.23 0.84
CA GLU A 54 15.54 -6.63 1.74
C GLU A 54 14.44 -5.57 1.74
N LEU A 55 14.81 -4.30 1.92
CA LEU A 55 13.86 -3.19 1.80
C LEU A 55 13.25 -3.10 0.39
N ARG A 56 14.05 -3.29 -0.66
CA ARG A 56 13.56 -3.25 -2.04
C ARG A 56 12.45 -4.27 -2.29
N ASP A 57 12.67 -5.52 -1.86
CA ASP A 57 11.72 -6.60 -2.06
C ASP A 57 10.40 -6.28 -1.33
N LEU A 58 10.47 -5.80 -0.08
CA LEU A 58 9.30 -5.36 0.69
C LEU A 58 8.54 -4.20 0.01
N LEU A 59 9.25 -3.20 -0.49
CA LEU A 59 8.63 -2.07 -1.20
C LEU A 59 7.89 -2.52 -2.47
N ILE A 60 8.48 -3.44 -3.24
CA ILE A 60 7.87 -3.99 -4.46
C ILE A 60 6.58 -4.75 -4.12
N PHE A 61 6.62 -5.63 -3.10
CA PHE A 61 5.44 -6.38 -2.69
C PHE A 61 4.32 -5.46 -2.17
N HIS A 62 4.68 -4.43 -1.39
CA HIS A 62 3.69 -3.46 -0.92
C HIS A 62 3.06 -2.65 -2.07
N ASP A 63 3.86 -2.13 -3.00
CA ASP A 63 3.36 -1.36 -4.15
C ASP A 63 2.41 -2.19 -5.02
N ALA A 64 2.80 -3.43 -5.33
CA ALA A 64 2.00 -4.33 -6.14
C ALA A 64 0.67 -4.73 -5.47
N SER A 65 0.69 -5.06 -4.18
CA SER A 65 -0.55 -5.41 -3.45
C SER A 65 -1.49 -4.21 -3.31
N LEU A 66 -0.95 -3.00 -3.11
CA LEU A 66 -1.75 -1.77 -3.09
C LEU A 66 -2.35 -1.45 -4.46
N GLU A 67 -1.58 -1.63 -5.54
CA GLU A 67 -2.07 -1.49 -6.92
C GLU A 67 -3.23 -2.44 -7.20
N ASP A 68 -3.13 -3.71 -6.80
CA ASP A 68 -4.19 -4.70 -7.00
C ASP A 68 -5.45 -4.36 -6.21
N PHE A 69 -5.31 -3.97 -4.94
CA PHE A 69 -6.42 -3.47 -4.12
C PHE A 69 -7.14 -2.29 -4.81
N VAL A 70 -6.39 -1.28 -5.27
CA VAL A 70 -6.96 -0.13 -5.99
C VAL A 70 -7.64 -0.59 -7.28
N GLY A 71 -7.01 -1.50 -8.03
CA GLY A 71 -7.55 -2.07 -9.27
C GLY A 71 -8.91 -2.73 -9.05
N ARG A 72 -9.03 -3.56 -8.00
CA ARG A 72 -10.26 -4.26 -7.65
C ARG A 72 -11.36 -3.29 -7.21
N VAL A 73 -11.05 -2.38 -6.29
CA VAL A 73 -12.01 -1.36 -5.82
C VAL A 73 -12.50 -0.52 -7.01
N ARG A 74 -11.60 -0.10 -7.90
CA ARG A 74 -11.96 0.68 -9.10
C ARG A 74 -12.88 -0.09 -10.03
N HIS A 75 -12.63 -1.39 -10.23
CA HIS A 75 -13.47 -2.24 -11.05
C HIS A 75 -14.90 -2.35 -10.47
N VAL A 76 -15.01 -2.56 -9.17
CA VAL A 76 -16.29 -2.67 -8.48
C VAL A 76 -17.08 -1.35 -8.55
N VAL A 77 -16.45 -0.22 -8.22
CA VAL A 77 -17.10 1.11 -8.28
C VAL A 77 -17.56 1.45 -9.70
N LYS A 78 -16.76 1.14 -10.73
CA LYS A 78 -17.12 1.41 -12.14
C LYS A 78 -18.25 0.53 -12.64
N SER A 79 -18.30 -0.73 -12.22
CA SER A 79 -19.28 -1.69 -12.71
C SER A 79 -20.63 -1.58 -11.99
N GLY A 80 -20.69 -0.88 -10.85
CA GLY A 80 -21.90 -0.75 -10.03
C GLY A 80 -22.26 -2.04 -9.26
N TYR A 81 -21.40 -3.06 -9.32
CA TYR A 81 -21.56 -4.31 -8.56
C TYR A 81 -21.04 -4.13 -7.13
N TYR A 82 -21.76 -3.38 -6.30
CA TYR A 82 -21.42 -3.09 -4.90
C TYR A 82 -21.17 -4.34 -4.01
N TYR A 83 -21.41 -5.55 -4.53
CA TYR A 83 -21.44 -6.82 -3.79
C TYR A 83 -20.26 -7.79 -4.06
N ASP A 84 -19.13 -7.31 -4.62
CA ASP A 84 -17.88 -8.09 -4.66
C ASP A 84 -17.01 -7.83 -3.40
N SER A 85 -17.64 -7.82 -2.23
CA SER A 85 -16.97 -7.54 -0.96
C SER A 85 -15.93 -8.60 -0.61
N MET A 86 -16.17 -9.87 -0.95
CA MET A 86 -15.21 -10.95 -0.72
C MET A 86 -13.96 -10.84 -1.60
N GLY A 87 -14.13 -10.48 -2.87
CA GLY A 87 -13.00 -10.29 -3.79
C GLY A 87 -12.13 -9.11 -3.36
N VAL A 88 -12.77 -7.98 -3.00
CA VAL A 88 -12.05 -6.80 -2.47
C VAL A 88 -11.40 -7.09 -1.13
N PHE A 89 -12.06 -7.83 -0.24
CA PHE A 89 -11.49 -8.19 1.05
C PHE A 89 -10.26 -9.10 0.91
N SER A 90 -10.28 -10.07 -0.01
CA SER A 90 -9.12 -10.93 -0.27
C SER A 90 -7.86 -10.13 -0.64
N VAL A 91 -7.98 -9.21 -1.60
CA VAL A 91 -6.84 -8.38 -2.03
C VAL A 91 -6.46 -7.32 -0.99
N TYR A 92 -7.42 -6.90 -0.14
CA TYR A 92 -7.12 -6.06 1.02
C TYR A 92 -6.28 -6.80 2.06
N LEU A 93 -6.54 -8.08 2.33
CA LEU A 93 -5.74 -8.87 3.28
C LEU A 93 -4.28 -8.95 2.82
N GLU A 94 -4.04 -9.20 1.53
CA GLU A 94 -2.70 -9.21 0.97
C GLU A 94 -2.00 -7.86 1.13
N TYR A 95 -2.69 -6.75 0.81
CA TYR A 95 -2.16 -5.41 1.04
C TYR A 95 -1.90 -5.11 2.53
N ASN A 96 -2.76 -5.59 3.43
CA ASN A 96 -2.61 -5.40 4.87
C ASN A 96 -1.43 -6.20 5.43
N ASP A 97 -1.17 -7.39 4.90
CA ASP A 97 -0.02 -8.22 5.28
C ASP A 97 1.29 -7.56 4.83
N THR A 98 1.39 -7.09 3.58
CA THR A 98 2.58 -6.37 3.11
C THR A 98 2.80 -5.05 3.86
N TYR A 99 1.71 -4.36 4.23
CA TYR A 99 1.77 -3.18 5.11
C TYR A 99 2.37 -3.53 6.47
N ALA A 100 1.94 -4.64 7.08
CA ALA A 100 2.43 -5.10 8.37
C ALA A 100 3.91 -5.50 8.31
N GLU A 101 4.33 -6.21 7.26
CA GLU A 101 5.73 -6.57 7.04
C GLU A 101 6.62 -5.33 6.89
N LEU A 102 6.20 -4.36 6.06
CA LEU A 102 6.96 -3.12 5.86
C LEU A 102 7.03 -2.29 7.14
N ARG A 103 5.93 -2.21 7.89
CA ARG A 103 5.87 -1.57 9.21
C ARG A 103 6.85 -2.22 10.19
N ASP A 104 6.83 -3.54 10.28
CA ASP A 104 7.66 -4.27 11.24
C ASP A 104 9.14 -4.16 10.87
N TYR A 105 9.47 -4.15 9.57
CA TYR A 105 10.80 -3.85 9.06
C TYR A 105 11.28 -2.46 9.50
N LEU A 106 10.49 -1.42 9.28
CA LEU A 106 10.82 -0.05 9.69
C LEU A 106 11.01 0.07 11.21
N ASN A 107 10.12 -0.54 11.99
CA ASN A 107 10.20 -0.54 13.45
C ASN A 107 11.44 -1.29 13.98
N SER A 108 11.85 -2.37 13.31
CA SER A 108 13.06 -3.13 13.69
C SER A 108 14.37 -2.35 13.48
N ARG A 109 14.36 -1.38 12.54
CA ARG A 109 15.53 -0.58 12.15
C ARG A 109 15.57 0.79 12.84
N GLY A 110 14.47 1.26 13.44
CA GLY A 110 14.35 2.57 14.12
C GLY A 110 14.29 3.77 13.16
N SER A 111 15.26 3.87 12.24
CA SER A 111 15.26 4.75 11.07
C SER A 111 16.13 4.11 9.99
N ILE A 112 15.66 4.06 8.75
CA ILE A 112 16.48 3.60 7.64
C ILE A 112 17.24 4.80 7.09
N ASP A 113 18.51 4.91 7.47
CA ASP A 113 19.47 5.78 6.82
C ASP A 113 19.89 5.10 5.51
N VAL A 114 19.36 5.57 4.37
CA VAL A 114 19.74 5.10 3.02
C VAL A 114 20.82 5.99 2.40
#